data_AF-A0A2J8X212-F1
#
_entry.id   AF-A0A2J8X212-F1
#
_cell.length_a   1.000
_cell.length_b   1.000
_cell.length_c   1.000
_cell.angle_alpha   90.00
_cell.angle_beta   90.00
_cell.angle_gamma   90.00
#
_symmetry.space_group_name_H-M   'P 1'
#
loop_
_entity.id
_entity.type
_entity.pdbx_description
1 polymer ?
#
loop_
_entity_poly.entity_id
_entity_poly.type
_entity_poly.pdbx_seq_one_letter_code
_entity_poly.pdbx_strand_id
1 'polypeptide(L)'
;RYEKFIQHQLKEGKQLCAAPEPQLCLQTRILKPKEKILFINLCQWTRIPAPQSTTHPVPLTVGKPEDTTETSAEKDQVKKNQLIQMAMKCIEEKFQFTLSHSYHITKFRIKGSIQRMKQNLMGIQTDSIDLREKMRRELTLGQIRSSTMSNPDHFPQLLLPKDQVSGKAVCLIEEISSTEIQVEMKMPAYELKIVHDHNEKPLKIELKVELPGINSVSLCDLSVSEDDLLIEVSEKYRLHLNLPKLIDTEM
;
A
#
# COMPACT_ATOMS: atom_id res chain seq x y z
N ARG A 1 6.24 -35.62 -25.41
CA ARG A 1 5.66 -34.27 -25.63
C ARG A 1 5.01 -33.72 -24.34
N TYR A 2 4.20 -34.52 -23.64
CA TYR A 2 3.54 -34.13 -22.39
C TYR A 2 4.50 -33.96 -21.19
N GLU A 3 5.48 -34.85 -21.02
CA GLU A 3 6.46 -34.76 -19.91
C GLU A 3 7.23 -33.43 -19.89
N LYS A 4 7.69 -32.96 -21.06
CA LYS A 4 8.36 -31.65 -21.20
C LYS A 4 7.45 -30.49 -20.80
N PHE A 5 6.15 -30.59 -21.10
CA PHE A 5 5.16 -29.59 -20.70
C PHE A 5 4.98 -29.58 -19.17
N ILE A 6 4.84 -30.75 -18.54
CA ILE A 6 4.72 -30.85 -17.07
C ILE A 6 5.98 -30.31 -16.38
N GLN A 7 7.17 -30.67 -16.84
CA GLN A 7 8.42 -30.16 -16.29
C GLN A 7 8.53 -28.64 -16.44
N HIS A 8 8.10 -28.09 -17.58
CA HIS A 8 8.06 -26.66 -17.81
C HIS A 8 7.09 -25.96 -16.83
N GLN A 9 5.86 -26.45 -16.70
CA GLN A 9 4.86 -25.90 -15.77
C GLN A 9 5.30 -25.99 -14.31
N LEU A 10 5.93 -27.08 -13.89
CA LEU A 10 6.50 -27.21 -12.55
C LEU A 10 7.63 -26.22 -12.30
N LYS A 11 8.48 -25.98 -13.31
CA LYS A 11 9.58 -25.02 -13.22
C LYS A 11 9.07 -23.58 -13.12
N GLU A 12 8.11 -23.20 -13.95
CA GLU A 12 7.47 -21.88 -13.91
C GLU A 12 6.69 -21.68 -12.59
N GLY A 13 5.90 -22.68 -12.20
CA GLY A 13 5.17 -22.67 -10.93
C GLY A 13 6.08 -22.52 -9.72
N LYS A 14 7.27 -23.15 -9.73
CA LYS A 14 8.26 -23.00 -8.65
C LYS A 14 8.76 -21.57 -8.53
N GLN A 15 8.97 -20.86 -9.64
CA GLN A 15 9.40 -19.45 -9.63
C GLN A 15 8.29 -18.50 -9.16
N LEU A 16 7.04 -18.75 -9.57
CA LEU A 16 5.88 -17.96 -9.13
C LEU A 16 5.55 -18.18 -7.63
N CYS A 17 5.91 -19.35 -7.11
CA CYS A 17 5.79 -19.71 -5.69
C CYS A 17 7.04 -19.37 -4.87
N ALA A 18 8.03 -18.65 -5.41
CA ALA A 18 9.17 -18.18 -4.63
C ALA A 18 8.70 -17.26 -3.48
N ALA A 19 9.49 -17.16 -2.41
CA ALA A 19 9.23 -16.19 -1.35
C ALA A 19 9.66 -14.77 -1.79
N PRO A 20 9.07 -13.70 -1.25
CA PRO A 20 9.58 -12.35 -1.43
C PRO A 20 10.97 -12.22 -0.80
N GLU A 21 11.90 -11.53 -1.47
CA GLU A 21 13.26 -11.26 -1.02
C GLU A 21 13.33 -9.92 -0.27
N PRO A 22 13.66 -9.91 1.04
CA PRO A 22 13.69 -8.67 1.82
C PRO A 22 14.85 -7.76 1.42
N GLN A 23 14.53 -6.49 1.12
CA GLN A 23 15.52 -5.48 0.76
C GLN A 23 15.85 -4.58 1.96
N LEU A 24 14.80 -4.06 2.62
CA LEU A 24 14.94 -3.24 3.82
C LEU A 24 13.66 -3.27 4.67
N CYS A 25 13.80 -2.89 5.93
CA CYS A 25 12.67 -2.65 6.82
C CYS A 25 12.70 -1.19 7.29
N LEU A 26 11.54 -0.54 7.23
CA LEU A 26 11.31 0.80 7.76
C LEU A 26 10.57 0.69 9.06
N GLN A 27 10.81 1.61 9.97
CA GLN A 27 9.96 1.87 11.11
C GLN A 27 9.46 3.31 11.02
N THR A 28 8.16 3.48 11.20
CA THR A 28 7.48 4.76 11.27
C THR A 28 6.37 4.67 12.33
N ARG A 29 5.54 5.70 12.44
CA ARG A 29 4.39 5.73 13.34
C ARG A 29 3.11 5.90 12.53
N ILE A 30 2.09 5.15 12.90
CA ILE A 30 0.71 5.47 12.57
C ILE A 30 0.31 6.61 13.52
N LEU A 31 -0.18 7.72 12.97
CA LEU A 31 -0.73 8.86 13.70
C LEU A 31 -2.25 8.71 13.87
N LYS A 32 -2.95 8.24 12.83
CA LYS A 32 -4.40 7.95 12.84
C LYS A 32 -4.67 6.58 12.20
N PRO A 33 -5.68 5.83 12.67
CA PRO A 33 -6.67 6.20 13.69
C PRO A 33 -6.18 6.03 15.14
N LYS A 34 -5.10 5.28 15.37
CA LYS A 34 -4.53 5.05 16.70
C LYS A 34 -3.02 5.08 16.63
N GLU A 35 -2.40 5.81 17.55
CA GLU A 35 -0.95 5.89 17.61
C GLU A 35 -0.31 4.52 17.85
N LYS A 36 0.55 4.11 16.92
CA LYS A 36 1.28 2.84 17.00
C LYS A 36 2.54 2.89 16.15
N ILE A 37 3.58 2.18 16.58
CA ILE A 37 4.76 1.94 15.75
C ILE A 37 4.38 0.96 14.64
N LEU A 38 4.74 1.31 13.40
CA LEU A 38 4.55 0.47 12.22
C LEU A 38 5.91 0.10 11.63
N PHE A 39 6.08 -1.19 11.34
CA PHE A 39 7.21 -1.69 10.55
C PHE A 39 6.75 -2.02 9.14
N ILE A 40 7.45 -1.52 8.13
CA ILE A 40 7.16 -1.73 6.72
C ILE A 40 8.33 -2.51 6.10
N ASN A 41 8.05 -3.74 5.66
CA ASN A 41 9.04 -4.55 4.94
C ASN A 41 8.94 -4.24 3.44
N LEU A 42 10.00 -3.68 2.86
CA LEU A 42 10.12 -3.54 1.41
C LEU A 42 10.87 -4.75 0.87
N CYS A 43 10.20 -5.49 -0.02
CA CYS A 43 10.72 -6.72 -0.59
C CYS A 43 10.66 -6.66 -2.12
N GLN A 44 11.59 -7.34 -2.77
CA GLN A 44 11.49 -7.66 -4.20
C GLN A 44 10.84 -9.02 -4.35
N TRP A 45 10.01 -9.21 -5.37
CA TRP A 45 9.39 -10.52 -5.61
C TRP A 45 9.27 -10.80 -7.10
N THR A 46 9.77 -11.96 -7.54
CA THR A 46 9.74 -12.39 -8.95
C THR A 46 8.32 -12.51 -9.52
N ARG A 47 7.31 -12.65 -8.66
CA ARG A 47 5.90 -12.65 -9.05
C ARG A 47 5.39 -11.26 -9.47
N ILE A 48 6.05 -10.19 -9.01
CA ILE A 48 5.71 -8.81 -9.37
C ILE A 48 6.60 -8.41 -10.56
N PRO A 49 6.03 -8.06 -11.72
CA PRO A 49 6.82 -7.69 -12.88
C PRO A 49 7.57 -6.38 -12.62
N ALA A 50 8.76 -6.24 -13.19
CA ALA A 50 9.47 -4.96 -13.18
C ALA A 50 8.72 -3.93 -14.06
N PRO A 51 8.89 -2.62 -13.80
CA PRO A 51 8.41 -1.59 -14.71
C PRO A 51 9.02 -1.79 -16.11
N GLN A 52 8.22 -1.55 -17.15
CA GLN A 52 8.65 -1.72 -18.54
C GLN A 52 9.68 -0.65 -18.98
N SER A 53 9.70 0.51 -18.32
CA SER A 53 10.72 1.55 -18.50
C SER A 53 10.79 2.45 -17.27
N THR A 54 11.72 3.41 -17.26
CA THR A 54 11.89 4.41 -16.18
C THR A 54 10.73 5.41 -16.05
N THR A 55 9.85 5.47 -17.05
CA THR A 55 8.67 6.35 -17.07
C THR A 55 7.36 5.61 -16.76
N HIS A 56 7.39 4.28 -16.66
CA HIS A 56 6.20 3.50 -16.32
C HIS A 56 6.01 3.41 -14.79
N PRO A 57 4.75 3.37 -14.29
CA PRO A 57 4.47 3.23 -12.87
C PRO A 57 5.13 1.97 -12.26
N VAL A 58 5.59 2.08 -11.02
CA VAL A 58 6.17 0.95 -10.28
C VAL A 58 5.04 0.12 -9.66
N PRO A 59 4.88 -1.16 -10.03
CA PRO A 59 3.84 -2.01 -9.44
C PRO A 59 4.20 -2.36 -8.00
N LEU A 60 3.29 -2.07 -7.06
CA LEU A 60 3.42 -2.37 -5.63
C LEU A 60 2.29 -3.29 -5.16
N THR A 61 2.62 -4.25 -4.30
CA THR A 61 1.64 -5.12 -3.64
C THR A 61 1.82 -5.02 -2.14
N VAL A 62 0.73 -4.74 -1.42
CA VAL A 62 0.74 -4.54 0.03
C VAL A 62 -0.04 -5.66 0.72
N GLY A 63 0.61 -6.37 1.65
CA GLY A 63 0.02 -7.42 2.48
C GLY A 63 -0.81 -6.87 3.64
N LYS A 64 -1.59 -7.72 4.32
CA LYS A 64 -2.37 -7.36 5.51
C LYS A 64 -1.43 -7.02 6.68
N PRO A 65 -1.72 -5.96 7.47
CA PRO A 65 -0.92 -5.61 8.65
C PRO A 65 -0.94 -6.73 9.70
N GLU A 66 0.16 -6.87 10.42
CA GLU A 66 0.32 -7.89 11.46
C GLU A 66 0.95 -7.28 12.72
N ASP A 67 0.43 -7.66 13.88
CA ASP A 67 0.95 -7.20 15.16
C ASP A 67 2.22 -7.96 15.54
N THR A 68 3.27 -7.21 15.86
CA THR A 68 4.55 -7.74 16.33
C THR A 68 5.13 -6.81 17.41
N THR A 69 5.78 -7.38 18.42
CA THR A 69 6.52 -6.64 19.45
C THR A 69 7.98 -6.48 19.02
N GLU A 70 8.69 -5.44 19.52
CA GLU A 70 10.12 -5.08 19.37
C GLU A 70 10.40 -3.76 18.60
N THR A 71 11.60 -3.20 18.84
CA THR A 71 12.12 -1.87 18.44
C THR A 71 13.51 -1.99 17.78
N SER A 72 13.88 -1.12 16.81
CA SER A 72 15.28 -0.62 16.61
C SER A 72 15.47 0.32 15.38
N ALA A 73 16.58 1.09 15.38
CA ALA A 73 16.95 2.32 14.63
C ALA A 73 17.99 2.22 13.45
N GLU A 74 18.01 3.26 12.57
CA GLU A 74 18.96 3.88 11.55
C GLU A 74 19.84 3.01 10.56
N LYS A 75 20.05 3.28 9.24
CA LYS A 75 20.42 4.49 8.42
C LYS A 75 20.24 4.31 6.84
N ASP A 76 20.17 5.44 6.08
CA ASP A 76 20.50 5.79 4.64
C ASP A 76 19.90 5.15 3.33
N GLN A 77 19.44 6.03 2.38
CA GLN A 77 19.93 6.28 0.98
C GLN A 77 18.88 6.96 0.04
N VAL A 78 19.26 8.08 -0.60
CA VAL A 78 18.44 9.05 -1.39
C VAL A 78 17.59 8.52 -2.56
N LYS A 79 17.97 7.47 -3.31
CA LYS A 79 17.09 6.91 -4.39
C LYS A 79 15.97 6.00 -3.88
N LYS A 80 16.11 5.47 -2.66
CA LYS A 80 15.08 4.65 -2.02
C LYS A 80 13.92 5.53 -1.53
N ASN A 81 14.17 6.81 -1.26
CA ASN A 81 13.20 7.71 -0.66
C ASN A 81 11.90 7.82 -1.48
N GLN A 82 11.97 7.89 -2.81
CA GLN A 82 10.77 7.95 -3.65
C GLN A 82 9.94 6.65 -3.56
N LEU A 83 10.59 5.48 -3.57
CA LEU A 83 9.91 4.19 -3.41
C LEU A 83 9.29 4.05 -2.01
N ILE A 84 10.00 4.54 -0.99
CA ILE A 84 9.52 4.58 0.39
C ILE A 84 8.27 5.46 0.50
N GLN A 85 8.32 6.68 -0.06
CA GLN A 85 7.18 7.59 -0.09
C GLN A 85 5.98 6.98 -0.81
N MET A 86 6.20 6.36 -1.99
CA MET A 86 5.13 5.65 -2.71
C MET A 86 4.54 4.50 -1.89
N ALA A 87 5.37 3.72 -1.20
CA ALA A 87 4.91 2.63 -0.35
C ALA A 87 4.11 3.13 0.86
N MET A 88 4.57 4.19 1.53
CA MET A 88 3.85 4.82 2.64
C MET A 88 2.50 5.35 2.19
N LYS A 89 2.45 6.09 1.08
CA LYS A 89 1.20 6.57 0.49
C LYS A 89 0.24 5.44 0.14
N CYS A 90 0.73 4.37 -0.48
CA CYS A 90 -0.07 3.19 -0.81
C CYS A 90 -0.66 2.51 0.45
N ILE A 91 0.09 2.49 1.56
CA ILE A 91 -0.39 1.96 2.84
C ILE A 91 -1.47 2.86 3.44
N GLU A 92 -1.27 4.17 3.42
CA GLU A 92 -2.26 5.16 3.88
C GLU A 92 -3.58 5.02 3.14
N GLU A 93 -3.54 5.02 1.80
CA GLU A 93 -4.72 4.86 0.94
C GLU A 93 -5.43 3.52 1.17
N LYS A 94 -4.66 2.42 1.23
CA LYS A 94 -5.23 1.07 1.32
C LYS A 94 -5.84 0.75 2.69
N PHE A 95 -5.25 1.26 3.77
CA PHE A 95 -5.68 0.92 5.14
C PHE A 95 -6.30 2.09 5.89
N GLN A 96 -6.47 3.25 5.23
CA GLN A 96 -7.02 4.46 5.83
C GLN A 96 -6.23 4.88 7.08
N PHE A 97 -4.91 4.75 6.99
CA PHE A 97 -3.96 5.20 8.00
C PHE A 97 -3.46 6.60 7.65
N THR A 98 -3.09 7.36 8.67
CA THR A 98 -2.20 8.52 8.51
C THR A 98 -0.87 8.14 9.12
N LEU A 99 0.20 8.10 8.32
CA LEU A 99 1.53 7.76 8.78
C LEU A 99 2.32 9.04 9.09
N SER A 100 3.30 8.92 9.98
CA SER A 100 4.29 9.97 10.17
C SER A 100 5.19 10.04 8.94
N HIS A 101 5.42 11.24 8.43
CA HIS A 101 6.35 11.47 7.33
C HIS A 101 7.80 11.13 7.74
N SER A 102 8.10 11.11 9.04
CA SER A 102 9.38 10.63 9.55
C SER A 102 9.40 9.10 9.61
N TYR A 103 10.52 8.54 9.15
CA TYR A 103 10.79 7.11 9.22
C TYR A 103 12.28 6.89 9.44
N HIS A 104 12.59 5.72 9.98
CA HIS A 104 13.97 5.25 10.04
C HIS A 104 14.08 3.88 9.39
N ILE A 105 15.15 3.69 8.62
CA ILE A 105 15.53 2.39 8.11
C ILE A 105 16.14 1.60 9.26
N THR A 106 15.63 0.41 9.57
CA THR A 106 16.14 -0.41 10.67
C THR A 106 17.40 -1.18 10.25
N LYS A 107 18.19 -1.63 11.23
CA LYS A 107 19.39 -2.46 10.96
C LYS A 107 19.07 -3.84 10.40
N PHE A 108 17.87 -4.35 10.67
CA PHE A 108 17.42 -5.65 10.18
C PHE A 108 16.64 -5.48 8.87
N ARG A 109 16.75 -6.46 7.95
CA ARG A 109 16.11 -6.35 6.62
C ARG A 109 14.63 -6.72 6.61
N ILE A 110 14.14 -7.40 7.64
CA ILE A 110 12.77 -7.90 7.72
C ILE A 110 12.28 -7.94 9.17
N LYS A 111 11.07 -7.42 9.40
CA LYS A 111 10.29 -7.65 10.62
C LYS A 111 9.36 -8.84 10.42
N GLY A 112 9.41 -9.82 11.33
CA GLY A 112 8.55 -11.00 11.31
C GLY A 112 9.07 -12.16 10.44
N SER A 113 8.22 -13.16 10.19
CA SER A 113 8.60 -14.37 9.44
C SER A 113 8.32 -14.23 7.94
N ILE A 114 9.33 -14.56 7.12
CA ILE A 114 9.22 -14.58 5.65
C ILE A 114 8.17 -15.58 5.14
N GLN A 115 7.96 -16.69 5.85
CA GLN A 115 6.94 -17.69 5.50
C GLN A 115 5.53 -17.14 5.73
N ARG A 116 5.32 -16.45 6.86
CA ARG A 116 4.03 -15.83 7.20
C ARG A 116 3.72 -14.68 6.23
N MET A 117 4.71 -13.84 5.95
CA MET A 117 4.62 -12.79 4.93
C MET A 117 4.24 -13.36 3.55
N LYS A 118 4.88 -14.45 3.11
CA LYS A 118 4.55 -15.10 1.84
C LYS A 118 3.10 -15.56 1.80
N GLN A 119 2.61 -16.24 2.84
CA GLN A 119 1.22 -16.70 2.92
C GLN A 119 0.23 -15.52 2.84
N ASN A 120 0.52 -14.46 3.61
CA ASN A 120 -0.25 -13.23 3.64
C ASN A 120 -0.34 -12.57 2.24
N LEU A 121 0.79 -12.41 1.55
CA LEU A 121 0.85 -11.86 0.19
C LEU A 121 0.18 -12.75 -0.86
N MET A 122 0.18 -14.07 -0.65
CA MET A 122 -0.54 -15.02 -1.52
C MET A 122 -2.04 -15.08 -1.25
N GLY A 123 -2.55 -14.39 -0.22
CA GLY A 123 -3.95 -14.45 0.18
C GLY A 123 -4.37 -15.80 0.78
N ILE A 124 -3.40 -16.66 1.12
CA ILE A 124 -3.66 -17.98 1.70
C ILE A 124 -3.92 -17.76 3.19
N GLN A 125 -5.18 -17.91 3.61
CA GLN A 125 -5.51 -17.90 5.03
C GLN A 125 -4.86 -19.10 5.72
N THR A 126 -4.14 -18.85 6.81
CA THR A 126 -3.50 -19.87 7.65
C THR A 126 -4.48 -20.51 8.63
N ASP A 127 -5.79 -20.36 8.42
CA ASP A 127 -6.83 -21.09 9.15
C ASP A 127 -6.81 -22.56 8.69
N SER A 128 -5.72 -23.25 9.01
CA SER A 128 -5.49 -24.68 8.74
C SER A 128 -6.50 -25.58 9.47
N ILE A 129 -7.31 -25.00 10.36
CA ILE A 129 -8.42 -25.69 11.01
C ILE A 129 -9.59 -25.85 10.03
N ASP A 130 -9.86 -24.86 9.18
CA ASP A 130 -10.97 -24.91 8.22
C ASP A 130 -10.68 -25.82 7.02
N LEU A 131 -9.44 -25.90 6.53
CA LEU A 131 -9.12 -26.79 5.40
C LEU A 131 -9.36 -28.28 5.71
N ARG A 132 -9.15 -28.73 6.96
CA ARG A 132 -9.41 -30.12 7.36
C ARG A 132 -10.92 -30.40 7.51
N GLU A 133 -11.67 -29.43 8.00
CA GLU A 133 -13.14 -29.44 8.05
C GLU A 133 -13.75 -29.39 6.64
N LYS A 134 -13.19 -28.56 5.76
CA LYS A 134 -13.63 -28.37 4.37
C LYS A 134 -13.29 -29.57 3.49
N MET A 135 -12.11 -30.18 3.66
CA MET A 135 -11.78 -31.49 3.05
C MET A 135 -12.65 -32.65 3.59
N ARG A 136 -13.22 -32.53 4.79
CA ARG A 136 -14.21 -33.51 5.29
C ARG A 136 -15.59 -33.33 4.66
N ARG A 137 -15.91 -32.15 4.14
CA ARG A 137 -17.19 -31.85 3.46
C ARG A 137 -17.11 -31.95 1.94
N GLU A 138 -15.92 -31.83 1.34
CA GLU A 138 -15.71 -32.13 -0.07
C GLU A 138 -15.68 -33.65 -0.27
N LEU A 139 -16.67 -34.16 -0.98
CA LEU A 139 -16.74 -35.56 -1.39
C LEU A 139 -15.43 -35.93 -2.09
N THR A 140 -14.75 -36.96 -1.60
CA THR A 140 -13.50 -37.42 -2.22
C THR A 140 -13.80 -37.93 -3.63
N LEU A 141 -12.85 -37.79 -4.57
CA LEU A 141 -12.99 -38.27 -5.95
C LEU A 141 -13.44 -39.75 -6.05
N GLY A 142 -13.21 -40.54 -4.99
CA GLY A 142 -13.73 -41.91 -4.88
C GLY A 142 -15.25 -42.02 -4.75
N GLN A 143 -15.92 -41.04 -4.13
CA GLN A 143 -17.39 -41.02 -3.95
C GLN A 143 -18.13 -40.63 -5.23
N ILE A 144 -17.51 -39.84 -6.11
CA ILE A 144 -18.05 -39.55 -7.45
C ILE A 144 -18.10 -40.82 -8.31
N ARG A 145 -17.14 -41.74 -8.12
CA ARG A 145 -17.05 -42.99 -8.88
C ARG A 145 -18.17 -43.99 -8.54
N SER A 146 -18.71 -43.96 -7.33
CA SER A 146 -19.78 -44.86 -6.88
C SER A 146 -21.19 -44.42 -7.32
N SER A 147 -21.37 -43.18 -7.77
CA SER A 147 -22.69 -42.65 -8.19
C SER A 147 -22.97 -42.80 -9.68
N THR A 148 -22.10 -43.48 -10.44
CA THR A 148 -22.28 -43.68 -11.88
C THR A 148 -22.18 -45.16 -12.22
N MET A 149 -23.18 -45.93 -11.81
CA MET A 149 -23.49 -47.22 -12.44
C MET A 149 -24.83 -47.11 -13.18
N SER A 150 -24.83 -46.36 -14.29
CA SER A 150 -25.82 -46.53 -15.37
C SER A 150 -25.33 -45.87 -16.66
N ASN A 151 -25.01 -46.72 -17.64
CA ASN A 151 -24.76 -46.51 -19.07
C ASN A 151 -23.53 -45.68 -19.55
N PRO A 152 -22.76 -46.17 -20.56
CA PRO A 152 -21.49 -45.56 -20.96
C PRO A 152 -21.56 -44.47 -22.06
N ASP A 153 -22.72 -44.07 -22.57
CA ASP A 153 -22.79 -43.21 -23.78
C ASP A 153 -23.28 -41.76 -23.57
N HIS A 154 -23.39 -41.26 -22.34
CA HIS A 154 -23.80 -39.87 -22.13
C HIS A 154 -22.83 -39.10 -21.23
N PHE A 155 -22.03 -38.23 -21.86
CA PHE A 155 -21.36 -37.14 -21.16
C PHE A 155 -22.43 -36.26 -20.47
N PRO A 156 -22.29 -35.92 -19.18
CA PRO A 156 -23.23 -35.02 -18.54
C PRO A 156 -23.08 -33.63 -19.14
N GLN A 157 -24.07 -33.22 -19.93
CA GLN A 157 -24.19 -31.83 -20.37
C GLN A 157 -24.71 -31.00 -19.20
N LEU A 158 -23.90 -30.04 -18.75
CA LEU A 158 -24.34 -28.97 -17.86
C LEU A 158 -25.35 -28.10 -18.63
N LEU A 159 -26.64 -28.33 -18.40
CA LEU A 159 -27.69 -27.45 -18.91
C LEU A 159 -27.79 -26.23 -18.00
N LEU A 160 -27.39 -25.07 -18.53
CA LEU A 160 -27.70 -23.78 -17.92
C LEU A 160 -29.22 -23.56 -17.92
N PRO A 161 -29.81 -22.98 -16.85
CA PRO A 161 -31.21 -22.63 -16.84
C PRO A 161 -31.53 -21.69 -18.00
N LYS A 162 -32.50 -22.07 -18.84
CA LYS A 162 -33.11 -21.17 -19.83
C LYS A 162 -34.09 -20.26 -19.12
N ASP A 163 -33.60 -19.19 -18.52
CA ASP A 163 -34.44 -18.03 -18.23
C ASP A 163 -34.46 -17.12 -19.46
N GLN A 164 -35.66 -16.89 -19.99
CA GLN A 164 -35.92 -15.92 -21.03
C GLN A 164 -35.64 -14.52 -20.47
N VAL A 165 -34.47 -13.97 -20.75
CA VAL A 165 -34.15 -12.58 -20.46
C VAL A 165 -34.32 -11.78 -21.75
N SER A 166 -35.42 -11.04 -21.80
CA SER A 166 -35.63 -9.89 -22.68
C SER A 166 -34.34 -9.05 -22.73
N GLY A 167 -33.90 -8.73 -23.94
CA GLY A 167 -32.63 -8.07 -24.22
C GLY A 167 -32.46 -6.75 -23.46
N LYS A 168 -31.82 -6.82 -22.30
CA LYS A 168 -30.97 -5.77 -21.74
C LYS A 168 -29.81 -6.48 -21.06
N ALA A 169 -28.60 -6.25 -21.56
CA ALA A 169 -27.39 -6.64 -20.87
C ALA A 169 -27.35 -5.89 -19.53
N VAL A 170 -27.87 -6.50 -18.47
CA VAL A 170 -27.65 -6.05 -17.11
C VAL A 170 -26.20 -6.39 -16.82
N CYS A 171 -25.34 -5.38 -16.81
CA CYS A 171 -23.98 -5.52 -16.27
C CYS A 171 -24.13 -5.91 -14.80
N LEU A 172 -23.89 -7.18 -14.47
CA LEU A 172 -23.88 -7.66 -13.08
C LEU A 172 -22.76 -7.01 -12.25
N ILE A 173 -21.81 -6.37 -12.93
CA ILE A 173 -20.75 -5.56 -12.35
C ILE A 173 -20.90 -4.18 -12.97
N GLU A 174 -21.48 -3.25 -12.22
CA GLU A 174 -21.38 -1.82 -12.50
C GLU A 174 -20.13 -1.29 -11.79
N GLU A 175 -19.26 -0.64 -12.55
CA GLU A 175 -18.11 0.08 -12.03
C GLU A 175 -18.61 1.24 -11.17
N ILE A 176 -18.39 1.17 -9.87
CA ILE A 176 -18.54 2.35 -9.00
C ILE A 176 -17.43 3.33 -9.37
N SER A 177 -17.73 4.26 -10.28
CA SER A 177 -16.95 5.46 -10.43
C SER A 177 -17.05 6.24 -9.13
N SER A 178 -16.01 6.17 -8.29
CA SER A 178 -15.87 7.05 -7.14
C SER A 178 -15.82 8.48 -7.64
N THR A 179 -16.95 9.19 -7.62
CA THR A 179 -16.97 10.64 -7.45
C THR A 179 -16.60 10.92 -5.99
N GLU A 180 -15.38 10.54 -5.61
CA GLU A 180 -14.71 11.26 -4.54
C GLU A 180 -14.54 12.65 -5.10
N ILE A 181 -15.35 13.58 -4.61
CA ILE A 181 -15.22 14.98 -4.92
C ILE A 181 -13.80 15.30 -4.46
N GLN A 182 -12.85 15.31 -5.40
CA GLN A 182 -11.56 15.91 -5.19
C GLN A 182 -11.89 17.38 -4.99
N VAL A 183 -12.11 17.75 -3.72
CA VAL A 183 -12.22 19.15 -3.34
C VAL A 183 -10.84 19.68 -3.67
N GLU A 184 -10.76 20.35 -4.83
CA GLU A 184 -9.55 20.94 -5.34
C GLU A 184 -9.07 21.96 -4.30
N MET A 185 -8.12 21.52 -3.47
CA MET A 185 -7.63 22.30 -2.34
C MET A 185 -6.98 23.55 -2.92
N LYS A 186 -7.49 24.72 -2.53
CA LYS A 186 -7.00 25.98 -3.09
C LYS A 186 -5.62 26.27 -2.53
N MET A 187 -4.70 26.73 -3.38
CA MET A 187 -3.43 27.28 -2.90
C MET A 187 -3.70 28.70 -2.36
N PRO A 188 -3.45 28.96 -1.07
CA PRO A 188 -3.63 30.30 -0.52
C PRO A 188 -2.55 31.25 -1.02
N ALA A 189 -2.86 32.55 -1.06
CA ALA A 189 -1.85 33.56 -1.33
C ALA A 189 -0.86 33.62 -0.16
N TYR A 190 0.43 33.67 -0.49
CA TYR A 190 1.48 33.69 0.52
C TYR A 190 2.63 34.60 0.12
N GLU A 191 3.36 35.09 1.12
CA GLU A 191 4.58 35.85 0.97
C GLU A 191 5.64 35.27 1.90
N LEU A 192 6.81 34.95 1.36
CA LEU A 192 7.95 34.40 2.10
C LEU A 192 9.10 35.41 2.07
N LYS A 193 9.63 35.76 3.25
CA LYS A 193 10.74 36.69 3.42
C LYS A 193 11.83 36.10 4.29
N ILE A 194 13.09 36.33 3.91
CA ILE A 194 14.25 36.02 4.75
C ILE A 194 14.69 37.31 5.40
N VAL A 195 14.62 37.36 6.73
CA VAL A 195 15.11 38.49 7.51
C VAL A 195 16.56 38.21 7.87
N HIS A 196 17.42 39.18 7.56
CA HIS A 196 18.85 39.12 7.83
C HIS A 196 19.20 39.90 9.10
N ASP A 197 20.28 39.50 9.77
CA ASP A 197 20.88 40.25 10.87
C ASP A 197 21.66 41.47 10.36
N HIS A 198 22.26 42.23 11.27
CA HIS A 198 23.10 43.39 10.95
C HIS A 198 24.37 43.03 10.14
N ASN A 199 24.69 41.73 10.02
CA ASN A 199 25.85 41.17 9.34
C ASN A 199 25.46 40.39 8.05
N GLU A 200 24.27 40.63 7.50
CA GLU A 200 23.72 39.97 6.30
C GLU A 200 23.54 38.44 6.42
N LYS A 201 23.60 37.87 7.62
CA LYS A 201 23.28 36.46 7.85
C LYS A 201 21.78 36.27 8.02
N PRO A 202 21.19 35.22 7.42
CA PRO A 202 19.77 34.90 7.60
C PRO A 202 19.48 34.59 9.07
N LEU A 203 18.68 35.44 9.73
CA LEU A 203 18.33 35.28 11.13
C LEU A 203 17.01 34.51 11.29
N LYS A 204 16.01 34.80 10.44
CA LYS A 204 14.70 34.16 10.49
C LYS A 204 14.00 34.14 9.13
N ILE A 205 13.09 33.20 8.95
CA ILE A 205 12.19 33.12 7.81
C ILE A 205 10.80 33.55 8.27
N GLU A 206 10.23 34.56 7.63
CA GLU A 206 8.87 35.02 7.87
C GLU A 206 7.96 34.55 6.73
N LEU A 207 6.96 33.76 7.07
CA LEU A 207 5.92 33.32 6.15
C LEU A 207 4.60 33.98 6.53
N LYS A 208 4.01 34.71 5.58
CA LYS A 208 2.66 35.27 5.70
C LYS A 208 1.73 34.53 4.74
N VAL A 209 0.64 33.99 5.25
CA VAL A 209 -0.36 33.26 4.45
C VAL A 209 -1.73 33.90 4.64
N GLU A 210 -2.41 34.16 3.54
CA GLU A 210 -3.77 34.70 3.54
C GLU A 210 -4.78 33.57 3.41
N LEU A 211 -5.55 33.34 4.48
CA LEU A 211 -6.57 32.29 4.58
C LEU A 211 -7.97 32.90 4.70
N PRO A 212 -8.53 33.47 3.62
CA PRO A 212 -9.84 34.11 3.69
C PRO A 212 -10.93 33.09 4.03
N GLY A 213 -11.82 33.47 4.96
CA GLY A 213 -12.93 32.62 5.42
C GLY A 213 -12.55 31.61 6.52
N ILE A 214 -11.36 31.72 7.11
CA ILE A 214 -10.96 30.99 8.30
C ILE A 214 -11.07 31.91 9.52
N ASN A 215 -11.84 31.49 10.52
CA ASN A 215 -12.15 32.27 11.73
C ASN A 215 -11.37 31.80 12.96
N SER A 216 -10.64 30.69 12.88
CA SER A 216 -9.86 30.13 13.97
C SER A 216 -8.58 29.47 13.46
N VAL A 217 -7.48 29.69 14.17
CA VAL A 217 -6.18 29.05 13.91
C VAL A 217 -6.22 27.56 14.23
N SER A 218 -7.14 27.10 15.09
CA SER A 218 -7.31 25.68 15.43
C SER A 218 -7.77 24.81 14.26
N LEU A 219 -8.22 25.43 13.16
CA LEU A 219 -8.60 24.75 11.92
C LEU A 219 -7.41 24.60 10.96
N CYS A 220 -6.25 25.16 11.31
CA CYS A 220 -5.05 25.15 10.51
C CYS A 220 -4.03 24.22 11.15
N ASP A 221 -3.63 23.18 10.42
CA ASP A 221 -2.52 22.32 10.80
C ASP A 221 -1.24 22.87 10.15
N LEU A 222 -0.24 23.19 10.98
CA LEU A 222 1.09 23.63 10.54
C LEU A 222 2.11 22.53 10.86
N SER A 223 2.82 22.09 9.83
CA SER A 223 3.96 21.18 9.95
C SER A 223 5.20 21.85 9.37
N VAL A 224 6.29 21.84 10.13
CA VAL A 224 7.57 22.43 9.73
C VAL A 224 8.65 21.36 9.85
N SER A 225 9.45 21.19 8.81
CA SER A 225 10.64 20.33 8.81
C SER A 225 11.91 21.16 8.60
N GLU A 226 13.06 20.49 8.50
CA GLU A 226 14.34 21.16 8.23
C GLU A 226 14.33 21.90 6.88
N ASP A 227 13.67 21.35 5.85
CA ASP A 227 13.74 21.83 4.48
C ASP A 227 12.38 22.19 3.86
N ASP A 228 11.26 21.89 4.52
CA ASP A 228 9.92 22.19 4.03
C ASP A 228 8.93 22.67 5.11
N LEU A 229 7.80 23.18 4.65
CA LEU A 229 6.67 23.60 5.47
C LEU A 229 5.36 23.26 4.77
N LEU A 230 4.41 22.72 5.53
CA LEU A 230 3.05 22.39 5.10
C LEU A 230 2.04 23.10 6.00
N ILE A 231 1.12 23.84 5.38
CA ILE A 231 -0.10 24.34 6.02
C ILE A 231 -1.29 23.67 5.36
N GLU A 232 -2.12 23.02 6.17
CA GLU A 232 -3.36 22.38 5.73
C GLU A 232 -4.55 22.92 6.52
N VAL A 233 -5.63 23.22 5.82
CA VAL A 233 -6.92 23.60 6.40
C VAL A 233 -7.95 22.65 5.82
N SER A 234 -8.52 21.80 6.68
CA SER A 234 -9.37 20.67 6.27
C SER A 234 -10.32 21.04 5.15
N GLU A 235 -10.12 20.41 3.99
CA GLU A 235 -10.98 20.50 2.80
C GLU A 235 -11.08 21.91 2.17
N LYS A 236 -10.19 22.85 2.49
CA LYS A 236 -10.21 24.22 1.92
C LYS A 236 -8.89 24.65 1.29
N TYR A 237 -7.80 24.62 2.05
CA TYR A 237 -6.51 25.15 1.63
C TYR A 237 -5.39 24.16 1.91
N ARG A 238 -4.44 24.08 0.98
CA ARG A 238 -3.20 23.34 1.18
C ARG A 238 -2.05 24.13 0.57
N LEU A 239 -1.04 24.43 1.39
CA LEU A 239 0.17 25.14 0.99
C LEU A 239 1.40 24.33 1.38
N HIS A 240 2.18 23.94 0.37
CA HIS A 240 3.46 23.25 0.57
C HIS A 240 4.59 24.09 0.00
N LEU A 241 5.57 24.42 0.83
CA LEU A 241 6.71 25.28 0.47
C LEU A 241 8.02 24.61 0.86
N ASN A 242 8.96 24.59 -0.08
CA ASN A 242 10.36 24.28 0.24
C ASN A 242 11.00 25.53 0.84
N LEU A 243 11.70 25.37 1.95
CA LEU A 243 12.40 26.44 2.64
C LEU A 243 13.69 26.80 1.86
N PRO A 244 13.98 28.09 1.65
CA PRO A 244 15.17 28.52 0.91
C PRO A 244 16.48 28.23 1.64
N LYS A 245 16.41 27.97 2.95
CA LYS A 245 17.53 27.58 3.82
C LYS A 245 17.03 26.56 4.83
N LEU A 246 17.91 25.63 5.19
CA LEU A 246 17.64 24.65 6.23
C LEU A 246 17.44 25.37 7.57
N ILE A 247 16.39 24.98 8.28
CA ILE A 247 16.11 25.47 9.64
C ILE A 247 16.50 24.35 10.60
N ASP A 248 17.15 24.73 11.69
CA ASP A 248 17.41 23.81 12.79
C ASP A 248 16.13 23.64 13.62
N THR A 249 15.59 22.43 13.66
CA THR A 249 14.36 22.11 14.39
C THR A 249 14.60 21.57 15.81
N GLU A 250 15.84 21.60 16.33
CA GLU A 250 16.11 21.31 17.75
C GLU A 250 15.60 22.46 18.65
N MET A 251 14.41 22.27 19.24
CA MET A 251 13.91 23.02 20.41
C MET A 251 13.63 22.09 21.59
#